data_AF-A0AAW2KRU9-F1
#
_entry.id   AF-A0AAW2KRU9-F1
#
_cell.length_a   1.000
_cell.length_b   1.000
_cell.length_c   1.000
_cell.angle_alpha   90.00
_cell.angle_beta   90.00
_cell.angle_gamma   90.00
#
_symmetry.space_group_name_H-M   'P 1'
#
loop_
_entity.id
_entity.type
_entity.pdbx_description
1 polymer ?
#
loop_
_entity_poly.entity_id
_entity_poly.type
_entity_poly.pdbx_seq_one_letter_code
_entity_poly.pdbx_strand_id
1 'polypeptide(L)' 'MYYAVANGLAEAFNKTLCNLLKKVVAKSKRDWQERIGKALWAYWTTIRIPTQATPYAQVYGVEAVLPLE' A
#
# COMPACT_ATOMS: atom_id res chain seq x y z
N MET A 1 -6.19 -22.36 12.70
CA MET A 1 -7.20 -21.43 13.27
C MET A 1 -6.67 -20.02 13.09
N TYR A 2 -7.09 -19.30 12.04
CA TYR A 2 -6.55 -17.96 11.74
C TYR A 2 -7.41 -16.92 12.46
N TYR A 3 -7.04 -16.58 13.69
CA TYR A 3 -7.63 -15.49 14.45
C TYR A 3 -6.86 -14.22 14.06
N ALA A 4 -7.37 -13.46 13.09
CA ALA A 4 -6.89 -12.11 12.87
C ALA A 4 -7.32 -11.29 14.09
N VAL A 5 -6.42 -11.13 15.07
CA VAL A 5 -6.59 -10.17 16.16
C VAL A 5 -6.96 -8.84 15.49
N ALA A 6 -8.17 -8.37 15.77
CA ALA A 6 -8.80 -7.24 15.11
C ALA A 6 -8.01 -5.96 15.33
N ASN A 7 -7.00 -5.73 14.51
CA ASN A 7 -6.40 -4.42 14.36
C ASN A 7 -7.30 -3.65 13.38
N GLY A 8 -8.27 -2.92 13.91
CA GLY A 8 -9.24 -2.17 13.08
C GLY A 8 -8.56 -1.23 12.06
N LEU A 9 -7.36 -0.75 12.37
CA LEU A 9 -6.51 -0.01 11.43
C LEU A 9 -6.01 -0.89 10.28
N ALA A 10 -5.56 -2.11 10.55
CA ALA A 10 -5.15 -3.06 9.52
C ALA A 10 -6.33 -3.52 8.66
N GLU A 11 -7.52 -3.69 9.23
CA GLU A 11 -8.73 -4.04 8.46
C GLU A 11 -9.17 -2.90 7.54
N ALA A 12 -9.22 -1.67 8.07
CA ALA A 12 -9.52 -0.48 7.27
C ALA A 12 -8.48 -0.26 6.16
N PHE A 13 -7.21 -0.52 6.48
CA PHE A 13 -6.11 -0.47 5.52
C PHE A 13 -6.26 -1.53 4.43
N ASN A 14 -6.46 -2.80 4.78
CA ASN A 14 -6.64 -3.90 3.85
C ASN A 14 -7.85 -3.66 2.93
N LYS A 15 -8.94 -3.11 3.45
CA LYS A 15 -10.12 -2.74 2.66
C LYS A 15 -9.79 -1.66 1.61
N THR A 16 -9.02 -0.65 2.00
CA THR A 16 -8.58 0.44 1.11
C THR A 16 -7.67 -0.10 0.01
N LEU A 17 -6.69 -0.93 0.38
CA LEU A 17 -5.77 -1.56 -0.56
C LEU A 17 -6.52 -2.44 -1.57
N CYS A 18 -7.39 -3.33 -1.10
CA CYS A 18 -8.21 -4.18 -1.97
C CYS A 18 -9.04 -3.37 -2.98
N ASN A 19 -9.61 -2.24 -2.56
CA ASN A 19 -10.39 -1.38 -3.46
C ASN A 19 -9.52 -0.71 -4.53
N LEU A 20 -8.30 -0.28 -4.18
CA LEU A 20 -7.33 0.26 -5.13
C LEU A 20 -6.92 -0.80 -6.16
N LEU A 21 -6.54 -1.99 -5.68
CA LEU A 21 -6.11 -3.10 -6.54
C LEU A 21 -7.23 -3.52 -7.51
N LYS A 22 -8.48 -3.59 -7.04
CA LYS A 22 -9.64 -3.87 -7.90
C LYS A 22 -9.77 -2.86 -9.05
N LYS A 23 -9.63 -1.57 -8.77
CA LYS A 23 -9.69 -0.51 -9.80
C LYS A 23 -8.54 -0.63 -10.81
N VAL A 24 -7.34 -0.93 -10.32
CA VAL A 24 -6.13 -1.07 -11.15
C VAL A 24 -6.26 -2.28 -12.09
N VAL A 25 -6.67 -3.44 -11.56
CA VAL A 25 -6.85 -4.68 -12.32
C VAL A 25 -7.99 -4.56 -13.34
N ALA A 26 -9.09 -3.88 -12.97
CA ALA A 26 -10.22 -3.67 -13.88
C ALA A 26 -9.83 -2.88 -15.13
N LYS A 27 -8.86 -1.96 -15.03
CA LYS A 27 -8.42 -1.12 -16.14
C LYS A 27 -7.50 -1.83 -17.14
N SER A 28 -6.73 -2.84 -16.72
CA SER A 28 -5.89 -3.65 -17.61
C SER A 28 -5.60 -5.00 -16.99
N LYS A 29 -6.28 -6.04 -17.48
CA LYS A 29 -6.12 -7.42 -17.01
C LYS A 29 -4.80 -8.08 -17.44
N ARG A 30 -4.08 -7.53 -18.42
CA ARG A 30 -2.81 -8.09 -18.91
C ARG A 30 -1.61 -7.61 -18.08
N ASP A 31 -1.56 -6.32 -17.75
CA ASP A 31 -0.43 -5.70 -17.04
C ASP A 31 -0.70 -5.47 -15.54
N TRP A 32 -1.64 -6.24 -14.97
CA TRP A 32 -2.10 -6.01 -13.61
C TRP A 32 -0.99 -6.20 -12.57
N GLN A 33 -0.07 -7.16 -12.78
CA GLN A 33 1.03 -7.44 -11.84
C GLN A 33 1.96 -6.24 -11.70
N GLU A 34 2.37 -5.64 -12.83
CA GLU A 34 3.24 -4.46 -12.83
C GLU A 34 2.54 -3.25 -12.20
N ARG A 35 1.27 -3.03 -12.57
CA ARG A 35 0.51 -1.89 -12.04
C ARG A 35 0.22 -2.01 -10.54
N ILE A 36 -0.02 -3.22 -10.03
CA ILE A 36 -0.15 -3.46 -8.59
C ILE A 36 1.16 -3.12 -7.89
N GLY A 37 2.29 -3.57 -8.41
CA GLY A 37 3.62 -3.23 -7.86
C GLY A 37 3.83 -1.72 -7.77
N LYS A 38 3.58 -1.00 -8.87
CA LYS A 38 3.69 0.47 -8.92
C LYS A 38 2.73 1.18 -7.95
N ALA A 39 1.48 0.72 -7.86
CA ALA A 39 0.49 1.31 -6.96
C ALA A 39 0.82 1.07 -5.48
N LEU A 40 1.31 -0.12 -5.14
CA LEU A 40 1.74 -0.45 -3.78
C LEU A 40 2.98 0.36 -3.40
N TRP A 41 3.95 0.49 -4.30
CA TRP A 41 5.13 1.30 -4.11
C TRP A 41 4.77 2.77 -3.83
N ALA A 42 3.95 3.37 -4.70
CA ALA A 42 3.47 4.74 -4.50
C ALA A 42 2.73 4.88 -3.16
N TYR A 43 1.94 3.88 -2.76
CA TYR A 43 1.27 3.89 -1.47
C TYR A 43 2.28 3.91 -0.30
N TRP A 44 3.32 3.08 -0.36
CA TRP A 44 4.35 2.96 0.68
C TRP A 44 5.25 4.18 0.80
N THR A 45 5.54 4.88 -0.29
CA THR A 45 6.48 6.02 -0.31
C THR A 45 5.80 7.38 -0.27
N THR A 46 4.46 7.44 -0.27
CA THR A 46 3.72 8.71 -0.15
C THR A 46 3.44 9.04 1.32
N ILE A 47 3.82 10.25 1.72
CA ILE A 47 3.53 10.80 3.06
C ILE A 47 2.02 10.85 3.30
N ARG A 48 1.58 10.33 4.46
CA ARG A 48 0.19 10.42 4.88
C ARG A 48 0.00 11.67 5.71
N ILE A 49 -0.89 12.57 5.27
CA ILE A 49 -1.25 13.81 5.97
C ILE A 49 -1.50 13.61 7.48
N PRO A 50 -2.27 12.62 7.95
CA PRO A 50 -2.56 12.48 9.38
C PRO A 50 -1.34 12.06 10.22
N THR A 51 -0.38 11.32 9.65
CA THR A 51 0.78 10.81 10.40
C THR A 51 2.07 11.57 10.08
N GLN A 52 2.06 12.43 9.05
CA GLN A 52 3.22 13.12 8.48
C GLN A 52 4.40 12.20 8.14
N ALA A 53 4.14 10.90 7.98
CA ALA A 53 5.14 9.88 7.69
C ALA A 53 4.68 9.00 6.52
N THR A 54 5.64 8.33 5.87
CA THR A 54 5.32 7.31 4.88
C THR A 54 4.93 6.00 5.58
N PRO A 55 4.02 5.20 5.01
CA PRO A 55 3.73 3.87 5.54
C PRO A 55 4.98 2.98 5.63
N TYR A 56 5.94 3.16 4.72
CA TYR A 56 7.22 2.43 4.76
C TYR A 56 8.01 2.75 6.04
N ALA A 57 8.21 4.03 6.37
CA ALA A 57 8.90 4.42 7.60
C ALA A 57 8.17 3.99 8.87
N GLN A 58 6.84 3.91 8.85
CA GLN A 58 6.09 3.40 10.00
C GLN A 58 6.32 1.89 10.25
N VAL A 59 6.64 1.12 9.21
CA VAL A 59 6.90 -0.33 9.32
C VAL A 59 8.38 -0.61 9.60
N TYR A 60 9.28 0.09 8.93
CA TYR A 60 10.72 -0.22 8.94
C TYR A 60 11.56 0.77 9.75
N GLY A 61 10.98 1.86 10.25
CA GLY A 61 11.67 2.89 11.03
C GLY A 61 12.56 3.82 10.20
N VAL A 62 12.64 3.64 8.87
CA VAL A 62 13.45 4.44 7.95
C VAL A 62 12.63 4.79 6.71
N GLU A 63 12.87 5.96 6.11
CA GLU A 63 12.25 6.31 4.83
C GLU A 63 12.81 5.43 3.69
N ALA A 64 11.96 5.13 2.71
CA ALA A 64 12.40 4.37 1.54
C ALA A 64 13.42 5.19 0.73
N VAL A 65 14.60 4.61 0.48
CA VAL A 65 15.56 5.19 -0.46
C VAL A 65 15.02 4.93 -1.86
N LEU A 66 14.49 5.97 -2.49
CA LEU A 66 14.12 5.91 -3.90
C LEU A 66 15.41 5.84 -4.72
N PRO A 67 15.58 4.86 -5.64
CA PRO A 67 16.64 4.97 -6.62
C PRO A 67 16.45 6.29 -7.38
N LEU A 68 17.49 7.12 -7.42
CA LEU A 68 17.53 8.25 -8.35
C LEU A 68 17.44 7.68 -9.76
N GLU A 69 16.56 8.23 -10.60
CA GLU A 69 16.61 8.02 -12.04
C GLU A 69 17.93 8.55 -12.64
#